data_AF-A0A975E6J7-F1
#
_entry.id   AF-A0A975E6J7-F1
#
_cell.length_a   1.000
_cell.length_b   1.000
_cell.length_c   1.000
_cell.angle_alpha   90.00
_cell.angle_beta   90.00
_cell.angle_gamma   90.00
#
_symmetry.space_group_name_H-M   'P 1'
#
loop_
_entity.id
_entity.type
_entity.pdbx_description
1 polymer ?
#
loop_
_entity_poly.entity_id
_entity_poly.type
_entity_poly.pdbx_seq_one_letter_code
_entity_poly.pdbx_strand_id
1 'polypeptide(L)'
;MNDWRNDLNRLAVELHYGVGELSEVMAWAGIANAATGEVHSLVWDVLTVDDVSVVTRLLAEIAWDLNKFRPNSKEALPFAIGSLRKALRQFLVRERTVQSLCELVSDLDTIYVLGVLQNDGFTNAPTSHVSPSWLGDLWNCCDWCDATWSYENSQPLVEEARRVLEMLANFSLQRMA
;
A
#
# COMPACT_ATOMS: atom_id res chain seq x y z
N MET A 1 18.14 -4.51 15.07
CA MET A 1 17.57 -3.19 15.39
C MET A 1 16.19 -3.16 14.76
N ASN A 2 15.14 -2.87 15.54
CA ASN A 2 13.81 -2.61 14.96
C ASN A 2 13.89 -1.28 14.21
N ASP A 3 13.69 -1.30 12.90
CA ASP A 3 13.61 -0.10 12.07
C ASP A 3 12.17 0.44 12.08
N TRP A 4 11.73 0.89 13.24
CA TRP A 4 10.36 1.37 13.46
C TRP A 4 10.01 2.56 12.56
N ARG A 5 11.01 3.33 12.09
CA ARG A 5 10.80 4.42 11.14
C ARG A 5 10.45 3.88 9.76
N ASN A 6 11.15 2.85 9.30
CA ASN A 6 10.79 2.20 8.04
C ASN A 6 9.44 1.48 8.15
N ASP A 7 9.13 0.87 9.30
CA ASP A 7 7.82 0.26 9.56
C ASP A 7 6.68 1.27 9.55
N LEU A 8 6.90 2.50 10.05
CA LEU A 8 5.93 3.59 9.95
C LEU A 8 5.58 3.90 8.49
N ASN A 9 6.59 4.02 7.62
CA ASN A 9 6.36 4.29 6.20
C ASN A 9 5.59 3.15 5.54
N ARG A 10 5.95 1.89 5.84
CA ARG A 10 5.23 0.70 5.38
C ARG A 10 3.77 0.74 5.81
N LEU A 11 3.51 0.92 7.10
CA LEU A 11 2.16 0.91 7.67
C LEU A 11 1.30 2.05 7.13
N ALA A 12 1.87 3.24 6.97
CA ALA A 12 1.17 4.37 6.37
C ALA A 12 0.73 4.06 4.93
N VAL A 13 1.57 3.38 4.13
CA VAL A 13 1.22 2.93 2.77
C VAL A 13 0.20 1.80 2.78
N GLU A 14 0.36 0.81 3.64
CA GLU A 14 -0.57 -0.32 3.71
C GLU A 14 -1.98 0.13 4.10
N LEU A 15 -2.12 1.02 5.09
CA LEU A 15 -3.42 1.57 5.46
C LEU A 15 -3.99 2.52 4.42
N HIS A 16 -3.16 3.35 3.79
CA HIS A 16 -3.60 4.21 2.68
C HIS A 16 -4.23 3.39 1.55
N TYR A 17 -3.69 2.22 1.25
CA TYR A 17 -4.19 1.30 0.23
C TYR A 17 -5.20 0.27 0.75
N GLY A 18 -5.67 0.41 2.00
CA GLY A 18 -6.66 -0.48 2.59
C GLY A 18 -6.22 -1.95 2.69
N VAL A 19 -4.91 -2.21 2.81
CA VAL A 19 -4.31 -3.55 2.98
C VAL A 19 -3.69 -3.73 4.38
N GLY A 20 -3.56 -2.64 5.13
CA GLY A 20 -3.05 -2.61 6.49
C GLY A 20 -4.08 -3.02 7.54
N GLU A 21 -3.58 -3.49 8.68
CA GLU A 21 -4.39 -3.90 9.83
C GLU A 21 -4.12 -2.95 11.01
N LEU A 22 -5.16 -2.49 11.71
CA LEU A 22 -5.00 -1.61 12.88
C LEU A 22 -4.16 -2.24 13.99
N SER A 23 -4.24 -3.57 14.15
CA SER A 23 -3.46 -4.30 15.14
C SER A 23 -1.95 -4.19 14.90
N GLU A 24 -1.49 -4.17 13.65
CA GLU A 24 -0.08 -3.95 13.30
C GLU A 24 0.38 -2.54 13.67
N VAL A 25 -0.51 -1.55 13.49
CA VAL A 25 -0.24 -0.15 13.85
C VAL A 25 -0.13 0.02 15.36
N MET A 26 -1.02 -0.61 16.13
CA MET A 26 -0.96 -0.58 17.60
C MET A 26 0.33 -1.23 18.11
N ALA A 27 0.74 -2.36 17.52
CA ALA A 27 2.00 -3.01 17.85
C ALA A 27 3.20 -2.11 17.53
N TRP A 28 3.20 -1.45 16.37
CA TRP A 28 4.22 -0.48 15.98
C TRP A 28 4.31 0.69 16.95
N ALA A 29 3.17 1.28 17.34
CA ALA A 29 3.12 2.40 18.28
C ALA A 29 3.77 2.03 19.62
N GLY A 30 3.52 0.82 20.13
CA GLY A 30 4.19 0.30 21.32
C GLY A 30 5.71 0.18 21.17
N ILE A 31 6.18 -0.33 20.03
CA ILE A 31 7.61 -0.45 19.71
C ILE A 31 8.27 0.94 19.60
N ALA A 32 7.64 1.87 18.87
CA ALA A 32 8.16 3.22 18.69
C ALA A 32 8.30 3.94 20.03
N ASN A 33 7.27 3.88 20.89
CA ASN A 33 7.31 4.45 22.23
C ASN A 33 8.44 3.88 23.09
N ALA A 34 8.60 2.56 23.10
CA ALA A 34 9.66 1.90 23.86
C ALA A 34 11.08 2.26 23.36
N ALA A 35 11.23 2.55 22.07
CA ALA A 35 12.52 2.83 21.45
C ALA A 35 13.00 4.28 21.66
N THR A 36 12.09 5.26 21.67
CA THR A 36 12.48 6.69 21.65
C THR A 36 12.20 7.41 22.95
N GLY A 37 11.23 6.97 23.77
CA GLY A 37 10.73 7.73 24.93
C GLY A 37 10.02 9.05 24.59
N GLU A 38 10.22 9.57 23.39
CA GLU A 38 9.50 10.68 22.77
C GLU A 38 8.60 10.12 21.69
N VAL A 39 7.32 10.01 22.02
CA VAL A 39 6.30 9.61 21.07
C VAL A 39 5.79 10.86 20.39
N HIS A 40 5.78 10.87 19.06
CA HIS A 40 5.05 11.88 18.30
C HIS A 40 3.65 12.06 18.92
N SER A 41 3.22 13.30 19.16
CA SER A 41 2.03 13.60 19.98
C SER A 41 0.79 12.82 19.55
N LEU A 42 0.64 12.61 18.24
CA LEU A 42 -0.48 11.88 17.61
C LEU A 42 -0.48 10.35 17.80
N VAL A 43 0.59 9.73 18.30
CA VAL A 43 0.60 8.26 18.46
C VAL A 43 -0.39 7.79 19.52
N TRP A 44 -0.68 8.61 20.53
CA TRP A 44 -1.73 8.29 21.49
C TRP A 44 -3.13 8.29 20.84
N ASP A 45 -3.35 9.18 19.88
CA ASP A 45 -4.60 9.20 19.10
C ASP A 45 -4.70 7.94 18.23
N VAL A 46 -3.59 7.49 17.63
CA VAL A 46 -3.52 6.23 16.89
C VAL A 46 -3.89 5.01 17.75
N LEU A 47 -3.56 5.03 19.05
CA LEU A 47 -3.86 3.93 19.98
C LEU A 47 -5.29 3.95 20.52
N THR A 48 -6.02 5.05 20.37
CA THR A 48 -7.33 5.25 21.01
C THR A 48 -8.49 5.37 20.02
N VAL A 49 -8.19 5.47 18.73
CA VAL A 49 -9.17 5.61 17.66
C VAL A 49 -9.34 4.29 16.90
N ASP A 50 -10.58 3.80 16.82
CA ASP A 50 -10.93 2.58 16.08
C ASP A 50 -11.32 2.85 14.60
N ASP A 51 -11.37 4.12 14.19
CA ASP A 51 -11.70 4.52 12.81
C ASP A 51 -10.45 4.45 11.91
N VAL A 52 -10.46 3.51 10.97
CA VAL A 52 -9.37 3.28 10.00
C VAL A 52 -9.04 4.52 9.17
N SER A 53 -10.03 5.33 8.79
CA SER A 53 -9.79 6.54 7.98
C SER A 53 -9.06 7.61 8.80
N VAL A 54 -9.43 7.75 10.08
CA VAL A 54 -8.74 8.66 11.00
C VAL A 54 -7.32 8.17 11.26
N VAL A 55 -7.12 6.88 11.55
CA VAL A 55 -5.79 6.31 11.78
C VAL A 55 -4.90 6.44 10.55
N THR A 56 -5.44 6.21 9.35
CA THR A 56 -4.71 6.42 8.08
C THR A 56 -4.17 7.84 7.96
N ARG A 57 -5.00 8.86 8.24
CA ARG A 57 -4.56 10.26 8.21
C ARG A 57 -3.49 10.55 9.26
N LEU A 58 -3.68 10.08 10.49
CA LEU A 58 -2.71 10.28 11.57
C LEU A 58 -1.36 9.65 11.24
N LEU A 59 -1.32 8.45 10.67
CA LEU A 59 -0.07 7.82 10.25
C LEU A 59 0.63 8.58 9.12
N ALA A 60 -0.12 9.12 8.16
CA ALA A 60 0.46 9.95 7.11
C ALA A 60 1.11 11.22 7.70
N GLU A 61 0.46 11.86 8.67
CA GLU A 61 1.00 13.02 9.38
C GLU A 61 2.27 12.65 10.17
N ILE A 62 2.25 11.57 10.95
CA ILE A 62 3.40 11.10 11.73
C ILE A 62 4.58 10.74 10.79
N ALA A 63 4.31 10.08 9.66
CA ALA A 63 5.33 9.73 8.66
C ALA A 63 5.95 10.97 8.01
N TRP A 64 5.15 12.01 7.75
CA TRP A 64 5.66 13.29 7.26
C TRP A 64 6.55 13.99 8.28
N ASP A 65 6.11 14.07 9.53
CA ASP A 65 6.82 14.81 10.57
C ASP A 65 8.15 14.14 10.91
N LEU A 66 8.16 12.81 11.06
CA LEU A 66 9.35 12.05 11.45
C LEU A 66 10.29 11.71 10.29
N ASN A 67 9.75 11.39 9.12
CA ASN A 67 10.51 10.82 7.99
C ASN A 67 10.43 11.64 6.71
N LYS A 68 9.63 12.72 6.66
CA LYS A 68 9.33 13.47 5.43
C LYS A 68 8.79 12.59 4.31
N PHE A 69 8.06 11.55 4.70
CA PHE A 69 7.51 10.53 3.81
C PHE A 69 6.02 10.78 3.55
N ARG A 70 5.54 10.46 2.33
CA ARG A 70 4.10 10.45 2.01
C ARG A 70 3.71 9.11 1.39
N PRO A 71 2.55 8.52 1.76
CA PRO A 71 2.12 7.22 1.24
C PRO A 71 1.96 7.13 -0.29
N ASN A 72 1.75 8.27 -0.95
CA ASN A 72 1.56 8.39 -2.40
C ASN A 72 2.78 9.01 -3.11
N SER A 73 3.95 9.09 -2.48
CA SER A 73 5.16 9.62 -3.11
C SER A 73 5.93 8.55 -3.88
N LYS A 74 6.98 8.95 -4.61
CA LYS A 74 7.86 8.01 -5.31
C LYS A 74 8.62 7.09 -4.35
N GLU A 75 9.02 7.63 -3.22
CA GLU A 75 9.70 6.88 -2.15
C GLU A 75 8.79 5.79 -1.57
N ALA A 76 7.46 5.92 -1.72
CA ALA A 76 6.51 4.91 -1.29
C ALA A 76 6.42 3.70 -2.22
N LEU A 77 6.98 3.75 -3.43
CA LEU A 77 6.90 2.66 -4.42
C LEU A 77 7.28 1.28 -3.87
N PRO A 78 8.39 1.08 -3.12
CA PRO A 78 8.73 -0.24 -2.58
C PRO A 78 7.66 -0.78 -1.63
N PHE A 79 7.04 0.10 -0.84
CA PHE A 79 5.95 -0.27 0.06
C PHE A 79 4.66 -0.52 -0.71
N ALA A 80 4.37 0.25 -1.77
CA ALA A 80 3.20 0.04 -2.62
C ALA A 80 3.26 -1.31 -3.35
N ILE A 81 4.44 -1.71 -3.84
CA ILE A 81 4.69 -3.07 -4.35
C ILE A 81 4.43 -4.12 -3.26
N GLY A 82 4.88 -3.85 -2.03
CA GLY A 82 4.59 -4.68 -0.85
C GLY A 82 3.09 -4.83 -0.58
N SER A 83 2.35 -3.72 -0.59
CA SER A 83 0.89 -3.68 -0.42
C SER A 83 0.19 -4.47 -1.51
N LEU A 84 0.59 -4.34 -2.78
CA LEU A 84 0.04 -5.17 -3.86
C LEU A 84 0.28 -6.66 -3.60
N ARG A 85 1.50 -7.06 -3.21
CA ARG A 85 1.77 -8.47 -2.87
C ARG A 85 0.87 -8.98 -1.75
N LYS A 86 0.64 -8.17 -0.71
CA LYS A 86 -0.24 -8.50 0.42
C LYS A 86 -1.69 -8.63 -0.07
N ALA A 87 -2.18 -7.69 -0.88
CA ALA A 87 -3.52 -7.69 -1.44
C ALA A 87 -3.78 -8.87 -2.39
N LEU A 88 -2.82 -9.23 -3.26
CA LEU A 88 -2.92 -10.39 -4.14
C LEU A 88 -3.02 -11.69 -3.35
N ARG A 89 -2.26 -11.83 -2.25
CA ARG A 89 -2.37 -13.00 -1.36
C ARG A 89 -3.76 -13.07 -0.72
N GLN A 90 -4.24 -11.97 -0.14
CA GLN A 90 -5.58 -11.87 0.45
C GLN A 90 -6.67 -12.24 -0.58
N PHE A 91 -6.56 -11.73 -1.81
CA PHE A 91 -7.49 -12.03 -2.90
C PHE A 91 -7.49 -13.52 -3.26
N LEU A 92 -6.31 -14.13 -3.41
CA LEU A 92 -6.20 -15.54 -3.77
C LEU A 92 -6.76 -16.50 -2.71
N VAL A 93 -6.76 -16.10 -1.43
CA VAL A 93 -7.40 -16.83 -0.33
C VAL A 93 -8.81 -16.35 0.00
N ARG A 94 -9.39 -15.46 -0.84
CA ARG A 94 -10.76 -14.95 -0.75
C ARG A 94 -11.06 -14.05 0.47
N GLU A 95 -10.02 -13.46 1.06
CA GLU A 95 -10.15 -12.44 2.11
C GLU A 95 -10.33 -11.03 1.53
N ARG A 96 -10.08 -10.85 0.23
CA ARG A 96 -10.33 -9.61 -0.51
C ARG A 96 -11.26 -9.88 -1.68
N THR A 97 -12.25 -9.01 -1.87
CA THR A 97 -13.19 -9.06 -3.00
C THR A 97 -12.52 -8.61 -4.29
N VAL A 98 -13.11 -8.97 -5.44
CA VAL A 98 -12.70 -8.45 -6.76
C VAL A 98 -12.67 -6.91 -6.78
N GLN A 99 -13.73 -6.27 -6.30
CA GLN A 99 -13.90 -4.82 -6.36
C GLN A 99 -12.78 -4.12 -5.58
N SER A 100 -12.58 -4.51 -4.32
CA SER A 100 -11.49 -4.00 -3.49
C SER A 100 -10.08 -4.25 -4.04
N LEU A 101 -9.85 -5.32 -4.82
CA LEU A 101 -8.58 -5.51 -5.52
C LEU A 101 -8.46 -4.54 -6.71
N CYS A 102 -9.53 -4.38 -7.49
CA CYS A 102 -9.51 -3.51 -8.67
C CYS A 102 -9.45 -2.01 -8.33
N GLU A 103 -10.07 -1.58 -7.24
CA GLU A 103 -9.89 -0.23 -6.67
C GLU A 103 -8.41 0.03 -6.35
N LEU A 104 -7.76 -0.91 -5.65
CA LEU A 104 -6.33 -0.82 -5.35
C LEU A 104 -5.49 -0.75 -6.64
N VAL A 105 -5.75 -1.62 -7.62
CA VAL A 105 -5.00 -1.63 -8.88
C VAL A 105 -5.15 -0.30 -9.62
N SER A 106 -6.37 0.27 -9.65
CA SER A 106 -6.65 1.58 -10.25
C SER A 106 -5.87 2.70 -9.56
N ASP A 107 -5.83 2.71 -8.22
CA ASP A 107 -5.08 3.70 -7.45
C ASP A 107 -3.57 3.61 -7.71
N LEU A 108 -3.04 2.39 -7.74
CA LEU A 108 -1.61 2.15 -8.01
C LEU A 108 -1.23 2.54 -9.43
N ASP A 109 -2.07 2.22 -10.43
CA ASP A 109 -1.83 2.59 -11.82
C ASP A 109 -1.85 4.12 -12.00
N THR A 110 -2.86 4.79 -11.43
CA THR A 110 -3.01 6.24 -11.45
C THR A 110 -1.78 6.94 -10.87
N ILE A 111 -1.33 6.51 -9.69
CA ILE A 111 -0.23 7.15 -8.96
C ILE A 111 1.13 6.83 -9.58
N TYR A 112 1.41 5.56 -9.87
CA TYR A 112 2.77 5.10 -10.18
C TYR A 112 3.04 4.83 -11.66
N VAL A 113 2.01 4.56 -12.48
CA VAL A 113 2.16 4.27 -13.92
C VAL A 113 1.82 5.50 -14.74
N LEU A 114 0.66 6.10 -14.51
CA LEU A 114 0.24 7.34 -15.17
C LEU A 114 0.93 8.58 -14.60
N GLY A 115 1.46 8.49 -13.38
CA GLY A 115 2.13 9.62 -12.71
C GLY A 115 1.17 10.74 -12.31
N VAL A 116 -0.13 10.42 -12.20
CA VAL A 116 -1.14 11.33 -11.67
C VAL A 116 -1.04 11.29 -10.15
N LEU A 117 -0.05 12.02 -9.61
CA LEU A 117 -0.06 12.33 -8.19
C LEU A 117 -1.32 13.17 -7.92
N GLN A 118 -2.18 12.69 -7.02
CA GLN A 118 -3.34 13.46 -6.57
C GLN A 118 -2.83 14.81 -6.05
N ASN A 119 -3.28 15.89 -6.69
CA ASN A 119 -2.94 17.27 -6.36
C ASN A 119 -3.36 17.58 -4.91
N ASP A 120 -2.45 17.45 -3.96
CA ASP A 120 -2.55 18.00 -2.61
C ASP A 120 -1.98 19.44 -2.54
N GLY A 121 -1.90 20.14 -3.68
CA GLY A 121 -1.59 21.57 -3.74
C GLY A 121 -0.12 21.93 -3.59
N PHE A 122 0.79 20.95 -3.55
CA PHE A 122 2.24 21.18 -3.49
C PHE A 122 2.93 20.49 -4.66
N THR A 123 3.26 21.30 -5.66
CA THR A 123 3.95 20.93 -6.90
C THR A 123 5.29 20.23 -6.62
N ASN A 124 5.49 19.05 -7.20
CA ASN A 124 6.49 18.78 -8.24
C ASN A 124 6.32 17.32 -8.68
N ALA A 125 5.48 17.12 -9.70
CA ALA A 125 5.31 15.84 -10.37
C ALA A 125 6.69 15.37 -10.87
N PRO A 126 7.22 14.24 -10.40
CA PRO A 126 8.49 13.80 -10.91
C PRO A 126 8.17 12.83 -12.05
N THR A 127 8.50 13.25 -13.27
CA THR A 127 8.64 12.39 -14.43
C THR A 127 9.65 11.28 -14.09
N SER A 128 9.18 10.05 -13.92
CA SER A 128 10.01 8.87 -14.24
C SER A 128 9.12 7.65 -14.33
N HIS A 129 9.07 7.10 -15.53
CA HIS A 129 8.60 5.75 -15.84
C HIS A 129 9.27 4.73 -14.92
N VAL A 130 8.65 4.42 -13.78
CA VAL A 130 8.89 3.15 -13.13
C VAL A 130 8.33 2.13 -14.11
N SER A 131 9.20 1.26 -14.62
CA SER A 131 8.85 0.28 -15.66
C SER A 131 7.47 -0.33 -15.38
N PRO A 132 6.50 -0.25 -16.32
CA PRO A 132 5.11 -0.71 -16.15
C PRO A 132 4.98 -2.22 -15.89
N SER A 133 6.08 -2.94 -15.68
CA SER A 133 6.13 -4.38 -15.55
C SER A 133 5.56 -4.92 -14.23
N TRP A 134 5.56 -4.16 -13.14
CA TRP A 134 5.27 -4.73 -11.82
C TRP A 134 3.77 -4.90 -11.51
N LEU A 135 2.89 -4.10 -12.13
CA LEU A 135 1.43 -4.31 -12.10
C LEU A 135 0.96 -5.42 -13.06
N GLY A 136 1.82 -5.81 -14.01
CA GLY A 136 1.45 -6.76 -15.05
C GLY A 136 0.26 -6.27 -15.87
N ASP A 137 -0.71 -7.15 -16.07
CA ASP A 137 -1.94 -6.94 -16.82
C ASP A 137 -3.18 -6.80 -15.91
N LEU A 138 -2.95 -6.59 -14.60
CA LEU A 138 -4.03 -6.47 -13.60
C LEU A 138 -4.99 -5.33 -13.94
N TRP A 139 -4.47 -4.21 -14.45
CA TRP A 139 -5.29 -3.07 -14.85
C TRP A 139 -6.27 -3.47 -15.96
N ASN A 140 -5.79 -4.12 -17.03
CA ASN A 140 -6.65 -4.58 -18.12
C ASN A 140 -7.68 -5.62 -17.64
N CYS A 141 -7.31 -6.49 -16.69
CA CYS A 141 -8.26 -7.42 -16.08
C CYS A 141 -9.34 -6.72 -15.24
N CYS A 142 -9.00 -5.59 -14.63
CA CYS A 142 -9.88 -4.79 -13.79
C CYS A 142 -10.74 -3.78 -14.55
N ASP A 143 -10.37 -3.39 -15.78
CA ASP A 143 -11.14 -2.45 -16.61
C ASP A 143 -12.56 -2.99 -16.96
N TRP A 144 -12.72 -4.32 -16.92
CA TRP A 144 -14.00 -5.00 -17.14
C TRP A 144 -14.77 -5.30 -15.85
N CYS A 145 -14.22 -4.93 -14.68
CA CYS A 145 -14.83 -5.22 -13.39
C CYS A 145 -16.13 -4.43 -13.21
N ASP A 146 -17.20 -5.13 -12.85
CA ASP A 146 -18.45 -4.52 -12.41
C ASP A 146 -18.91 -5.08 -11.04
N ALA A 147 -20.04 -4.59 -10.55
CA ALA A 147 -20.59 -4.99 -9.26
C ALA A 147 -21.03 -6.47 -9.18
N THR A 148 -21.15 -7.17 -10.32
CA THR A 148 -21.55 -8.58 -10.40
C THR A 148 -20.36 -9.54 -10.41
N TRP A 149 -19.14 -9.02 -10.51
CA TRP A 149 -17.93 -9.85 -10.46
C TRP A 149 -17.71 -10.43 -9.06
N SER A 150 -17.42 -11.72 -9.03
CA SER A 150 -17.02 -12.49 -7.86
C SER A 150 -15.72 -13.24 -8.17
N TYR A 151 -15.11 -13.85 -7.17
CA TYR A 151 -13.92 -14.68 -7.39
C TYR A 151 -14.16 -15.79 -8.42
N GLU A 152 -15.36 -16.38 -8.42
CA GLU A 152 -15.73 -17.51 -9.28
C GLU A 152 -15.85 -17.12 -10.76
N ASN A 153 -16.36 -15.94 -11.07
CA ASN A 153 -16.62 -15.49 -12.44
C ASN A 153 -15.53 -14.57 -13.01
N SER A 154 -14.47 -14.27 -12.25
CA SER A 154 -13.35 -13.41 -12.65
C SER A 154 -12.05 -14.20 -12.91
N GLN A 155 -12.14 -15.37 -13.55
CA GLN A 155 -10.97 -16.24 -13.77
C GLN A 155 -9.75 -15.54 -14.41
N PRO A 156 -9.90 -14.64 -15.41
CA PRO A 156 -8.76 -13.91 -15.94
C PRO A 156 -8.01 -13.10 -14.88
N LEU A 157 -8.74 -12.41 -13.99
CA LEU A 157 -8.14 -11.66 -12.87
C LEU A 157 -7.45 -12.60 -11.87
N VAL A 158 -8.03 -13.77 -11.60
CA VAL A 158 -7.43 -14.77 -10.70
C VAL A 158 -6.12 -15.32 -11.27
N GLU A 159 -6.08 -15.62 -12.56
CA GLU A 159 -4.87 -16.10 -13.24
C GLU A 159 -3.78 -15.02 -13.25
N GLU A 160 -4.16 -13.79 -13.57
CA GLU A 160 -3.23 -12.67 -13.60
C GLU A 160 -2.70 -12.32 -12.21
N ALA A 161 -3.55 -12.39 -11.17
CA ALA A 161 -3.14 -12.20 -9.79
C ALA A 161 -2.07 -13.21 -9.36
N ARG A 162 -2.18 -14.49 -9.77
CA ARG A 162 -1.14 -15.50 -9.50
C ARG A 162 0.15 -15.16 -10.24
N ARG A 163 0.05 -14.85 -11.54
CA ARG A 163 1.21 -14.53 -12.38
C ARG A 163 2.00 -13.33 -11.85
N VAL A 164 1.30 -12.26 -11.47
CA VAL A 164 1.93 -11.06 -10.89
C VAL A 164 2.54 -11.36 -9.54
N LEU A 165 1.88 -12.14 -8.68
CA LEU A 165 2.43 -12.51 -7.38
C LEU A 165 3.75 -13.31 -7.52
N GLU A 166 3.82 -14.24 -8.47
CA GLU A 166 5.04 -15.00 -8.79
C GLU A 166 6.15 -14.09 -9.34
N MET A 167 5.81 -13.21 -10.28
CA MET A 167 6.74 -12.23 -10.83
C MET A 167 7.33 -11.33 -9.73
N LEU A 168 6.51 -10.83 -8.80
CA LEU A 168 6.95 -9.97 -7.70
C LEU A 168 7.82 -10.70 -6.68
N ALA A 169 7.64 -12.01 -6.50
CA ALA A 169 8.54 -12.84 -5.70
C ALA A 169 9.96 -12.86 -6.30
N ASN A 170 10.04 -12.98 -7.63
CA ASN A 170 11.31 -12.99 -8.36
C ASN A 170 11.98 -11.62 -8.45
N PHE A 171 11.19 -10.54 -8.45
CA PHE A 171 11.69 -9.15 -8.44
C PHE A 171 12.52 -8.82 -7.19
N SER A 172 12.21 -9.47 -6.06
CA SER A 172 12.94 -9.30 -4.80
C SER A 172 14.33 -9.93 -4.83
N LEU A 173 14.53 -10.97 -5.65
CA LEU A 173 15.80 -11.71 -5.74
C LEU A 173 16.83 -11.00 -6.65
N GLN A 174 16.39 -10.28 -7.67
CA GLN A 174 17.29 -9.61 -8.63
C GLN A 174 17.83 -8.25 -8.17
N ARG A 175 17.23 -7.62 -7.14
CA ARG A 175 17.73 -6.37 -6.55
C ARG A 175 18.69 -6.58 -5.37
N MET A 176 18.90 -7.83 -4.94
CA MET A 176 19.82 -8.21 -3.86
C MET A 176 21.08 -8.95 -4.35
N ALA A 177 21.22 -9.15 -5.67
CA ALA A 177 22.39 -9.72 -6.34
C ALA A 177 23.12 -8.63 -7.13
#